data_AF-A0A087TPU0-F1
#
_entry.id   AF-A0A087TPU0-F1
#
_cell.length_a   1.000
_cell.length_b   1.000
_cell.length_c   1.000
_cell.angle_alpha   90.00
_cell.angle_beta   90.00
_cell.angle_gamma   90.00
#
_symmetry.space_group_name_H-M   'P 1'
#
loop_
_entity.id
_entity.type
_entity.pdbx_description
1 polymer ?
#
loop_
_entity_poly.entity_id
_entity_poly.type
_entity_poly.pdbx_seq_one_letter_code
_entity_poly.pdbx_strand_id
1 'polypeptide(L)'
;MATPKNLNRIQSIRHLMLGRGIVSHWWRDKLLRASLLLFLAALAVYLRCKLMGPKLPVFSRFDNPAAVSATPVRQLTYNYLLAVNAWLLLFPCHLCCDWTMSTVPLVTCLWDIRNLGTIFLYGGILWIFRSITKLEEEARMAIIMSMSLLIVPFIPASNLLFPVGFVVAERILYIPS
;
A
#
# COMPACT_ATOMS: atom_id res chain seq x y z
N MET A 1 58.46 -13.00 1.75
CA MET A 1 58.09 -11.60 2.03
C MET A 1 56.60 -11.43 1.72
N ALA A 2 55.72 -11.69 2.68
CA ALA A 2 54.26 -11.51 2.54
C ALA A 2 53.81 -10.55 3.65
N THR A 3 53.06 -9.53 3.25
CA THR A 3 52.83 -8.30 4.01
C THR A 3 51.82 -8.48 5.16
N PRO A 4 52.03 -7.81 6.32
CA PRO A 4 51.21 -7.99 7.54
C PRO A 4 49.77 -7.43 7.45
N LYS A 5 49.38 -6.78 6.33
CA LYS A 5 48.06 -6.14 6.18
C LYS A 5 46.90 -7.13 6.00
N ASN A 6 47.13 -8.33 5.45
CA ASN A 6 46.07 -9.29 5.18
C ASN A 6 45.57 -10.02 6.43
N LEU A 7 46.41 -10.15 7.47
CA LEU A 7 46.06 -10.88 8.69
C LEU A 7 44.99 -10.14 9.52
N ASN A 8 45.09 -8.81 9.61
CA ASN A 8 44.13 -7.97 10.33
C ASN A 8 42.75 -7.92 9.64
N ARG A 9 42.72 -8.02 8.30
CA ARG A 9 41.47 -8.08 7.54
C ARG A 9 40.75 -9.41 7.75
N ILE A 10 41.51 -10.51 7.79
CA ILE A 10 40.94 -11.84 8.06
C ILE A 10 40.46 -11.94 9.50
N GLN A 11 41.18 -11.37 10.47
CA GLN A 11 40.76 -11.35 11.87
C GLN A 11 39.54 -10.46 12.12
N SER A 12 39.42 -9.31 11.44
CA SER A 12 38.23 -8.45 11.51
C SER A 12 37.00 -9.12 10.88
N ILE A 13 37.15 -9.80 9.74
CA ILE A 13 36.08 -10.62 9.15
C ILE A 13 35.71 -11.78 10.07
N ARG A 14 36.69 -12.43 10.71
CA ARG A 14 36.46 -13.51 11.69
C ARG A 14 35.77 -12.99 12.95
N HIS A 15 36.11 -11.80 13.43
CA HIS A 15 35.43 -11.15 14.56
C HIS A 15 33.99 -10.71 14.24
N LEU A 16 33.76 -10.27 13.00
CA LEU A 16 32.42 -9.95 12.50
C LEU A 16 31.54 -11.21 12.41
N MET A 17 32.08 -12.32 11.90
CA MET A 17 31.38 -13.60 11.80
C MET A 17 31.19 -14.31 13.16
N LEU A 18 32.14 -14.18 14.09
CA LEU A 18 32.08 -14.78 15.44
C LEU A 18 31.21 -13.99 16.42
N GLY A 19 30.54 -12.93 15.98
CA GLY A 19 29.53 -12.23 16.77
C GLY A 19 30.04 -11.56 18.05
N ARG A 20 31.36 -11.47 18.27
CA ARG A 20 31.95 -10.75 19.39
C ARG A 20 32.21 -9.30 19.00
N GLY A 21 31.18 -8.47 19.21
CA GLY A 21 31.27 -7.01 19.22
C GLY A 21 30.42 -6.29 18.16
N ILE A 22 29.87 -5.14 18.56
CA ILE A 22 29.26 -4.04 17.80
C ILE A 22 27.72 -3.99 17.73
N VAL A 23 27.00 -5.10 17.50
CA VAL A 23 25.53 -5.04 17.35
C VAL A 23 24.85 -5.68 18.56
N SER A 24 24.02 -4.90 19.27
CA SER A 24 23.18 -5.38 20.39
C SER A 24 22.40 -6.63 19.97
N HIS A 25 22.27 -7.61 20.88
CA HIS A 25 21.53 -8.85 20.63
C HIS A 25 20.12 -8.58 20.11
N TRP A 26 19.46 -7.55 20.66
CA TRP A 26 18.14 -7.10 20.22
C TRP A 26 18.13 -6.67 18.74
N TRP A 27 19.14 -5.92 18.30
CA TRP A 27 19.25 -5.47 16.91
C TRP A 27 19.54 -6.63 15.96
N ARG A 28 20.36 -7.60 16.38
CA ARG A 28 20.62 -8.81 15.60
C ARG A 28 19.34 -9.61 15.37
N ASP A 29 18.55 -9.82 16.42
CA ASP A 29 17.28 -10.55 16.32
C ASP A 29 16.27 -9.84 15.41
N LYS A 30 16.18 -8.51 15.51
CA LYS A 30 15.29 -7.70 14.65
C LYS A 30 15.73 -7.73 13.19
N LEU A 31 17.03 -7.57 12.93
CA LEU A 31 17.58 -7.62 11.57
C LEU A 31 17.43 -9.00 10.95
N LEU A 32 17.66 -10.07 11.71
CA LEU A 32 17.45 -11.45 11.25
C LEU A 32 15.99 -11.74 10.94
N ARG A 33 15.06 -11.30 11.79
CA ARG A 33 13.62 -11.46 11.54
C ARG A 33 13.19 -10.65 10.31
N ALA A 34 13.64 -9.40 10.20
CA ALA A 34 13.31 -8.55 9.07
C ALA A 34 13.87 -9.11 7.75
N SER A 35 15.12 -9.57 7.75
CA SER A 35 15.74 -10.16 6.55
C SER A 35 15.06 -11.47 6.15
N LEU A 36 14.69 -12.32 7.12
CA LEU A 36 13.93 -13.54 6.87
C LEU A 36 12.55 -13.23 6.28
N LEU A 37 11.81 -12.27 6.85
CA LEU A 37 10.49 -11.86 6.35
C LEU A 37 10.58 -11.28 4.93
N LEU A 38 11.57 -10.43 4.66
CA LEU A 38 11.80 -9.87 3.34
C LEU A 38 12.19 -10.94 2.32
N PHE A 39 13.04 -11.89 2.72
CA PHE A 39 13.43 -13.01 1.86
C PHE A 39 12.24 -13.91 1.55
N LEU A 40 11.44 -14.30 2.56
CA LEU A 40 10.24 -15.11 2.36
C LEU A 40 9.20 -14.40 1.50
N ALA A 41 8.99 -13.09 1.71
CA ALA A 41 8.10 -12.28 0.89
C ALA A 41 8.59 -12.22 -0.57
N ALA A 42 9.87 -11.97 -0.79
CA ALA A 42 10.47 -11.94 -2.13
C ALA A 42 10.36 -13.32 -2.82
N LEU A 43 10.60 -14.40 -2.08
CA LEU A 43 10.45 -15.77 -2.58
C LEU A 43 8.99 -16.06 -2.96
N ALA A 44 8.03 -15.68 -2.12
CA ALA A 44 6.61 -15.86 -2.40
C ALA A 44 6.17 -15.08 -3.65
N VAL A 45 6.61 -13.83 -3.80
CA VAL A 45 6.35 -13.02 -4.99
C VAL A 45 7.00 -13.65 -6.23
N TYR A 46 8.26 -14.09 -6.14
CA TYR A 46 8.95 -14.76 -7.24
C TYR A 46 8.23 -16.04 -7.68
N LEU A 47 7.87 -16.90 -6.73
CA LEU A 47 7.13 -18.13 -7.01
C LEU A 47 5.77 -17.81 -7.65
N ARG A 48 5.06 -16.79 -7.14
CA ARG A 48 3.78 -16.36 -7.70
C ARG A 48 3.92 -15.86 -9.14
N CYS A 49 4.91 -15.02 -9.42
CA CYS A 49 5.19 -14.56 -10.78
C CYS A 49 5.57 -15.72 -11.72
N LYS A 50 6.34 -16.71 -11.22
CA LYS A 50 6.72 -17.90 -11.99
C LYS A 50 5.52 -18.79 -12.31
N LEU A 51 4.57 -18.92 -11.37
CA LEU A 51 3.35 -19.73 -11.53
C LEU A 51 2.29 -19.06 -12.42
N MET A 52 2.09 -17.74 -12.27
CA MET A 52 1.06 -16.99 -13.01
C MET A 52 1.53 -16.56 -14.42
N GLY A 53 2.83 -16.64 -14.69
CA GLY A 53 3.45 -16.17 -15.93
C GLY A 53 3.57 -14.63 -15.99
N PRO A 54 4.35 -14.09 -16.95
CA PRO A 54 4.68 -12.66 -17.01
C PRO A 54 3.57 -11.77 -17.61
N LYS A 55 2.34 -12.26 -17.74
CA LYS A 55 1.24 -11.49 -18.33
C LYS A 55 0.48 -10.76 -17.22
N LEU A 56 0.51 -9.43 -17.26
CA LEU A 56 -0.37 -8.63 -16.44
C LEU A 56 -1.84 -8.92 -16.80
N PRO A 57 -2.75 -8.97 -15.82
CA PRO A 57 -4.16 -9.10 -16.12
C PRO A 57 -4.62 -7.90 -16.95
N VAL A 58 -5.18 -8.18 -18.13
CA VAL A 58 -5.80 -7.16 -18.96
C VAL A 58 -7.27 -7.08 -18.56
N PHE A 59 -7.64 -5.99 -17.91
CA PHE A 59 -9.01 -5.75 -17.50
C PHE A 59 -9.83 -5.22 -18.66
N SER A 60 -11.04 -5.75 -18.82
CA SER A 60 -11.98 -5.28 -19.83
C SER A 60 -12.67 -4.00 -19.36
N ARG A 61 -13.34 -3.30 -20.29
CA ARG A 61 -14.21 -2.16 -19.94
C ARG A 61 -15.36 -2.57 -19.01
N PHE A 62 -15.77 -3.84 -19.05
CA PHE A 62 -16.82 -4.37 -18.19
C PHE A 62 -16.37 -4.40 -16.72
N ASP A 63 -15.10 -4.75 -16.47
CA ASP A 63 -14.53 -4.84 -15.12
C ASP A 63 -14.29 -3.44 -14.55
N ASN A 64 -13.48 -2.63 -15.24
CA ASN A 64 -13.14 -1.28 -14.80
C ASN A 64 -13.26 -0.28 -15.96
N PRO A 65 -14.42 0.38 -16.12
CA PRO A 65 -14.63 1.34 -17.20
C PRO A 65 -13.68 2.54 -17.11
N ALA A 66 -13.24 2.91 -15.90
CA ALA A 66 -12.30 4.02 -15.69
C ALA A 66 -10.89 3.68 -16.20
N ALA A 67 -10.43 2.42 -16.08
CA ALA A 67 -9.12 2.00 -16.57
C ALA A 67 -8.96 2.17 -18.09
N VAL A 68 -10.04 1.98 -18.85
CA VAL A 68 -10.06 2.09 -20.32
C VAL A 68 -10.34 3.52 -20.78
N SER A 69 -10.70 4.44 -19.88
CA SER A 69 -11.01 5.83 -20.22
C SER A 69 -9.76 6.68 -20.44
N ALA A 70 -9.90 7.72 -21.26
CA ALA A 70 -8.83 8.69 -21.51
C ALA A 70 -8.59 9.60 -20.30
N THR A 71 -7.39 10.17 -20.21
CA THR A 71 -7.11 11.29 -19.30
C THR A 71 -7.86 12.53 -19.80
N PRO A 72 -8.53 13.33 -18.94
CA PRO A 72 -8.45 13.35 -17.48
C PRO A 72 -9.50 12.50 -16.73
N VAL A 73 -10.50 11.96 -17.44
CA VAL A 73 -11.65 11.22 -16.87
C VAL A 73 -11.20 10.08 -15.96
N ARG A 74 -10.16 9.34 -16.40
CA ARG A 74 -9.55 8.27 -15.60
C ARG A 74 -9.07 8.76 -14.23
N GLN A 75 -8.30 9.84 -14.19
CA GLN A 75 -7.74 10.35 -12.95
C GLN A 75 -8.83 10.91 -12.03
N LEU A 76 -9.79 11.66 -12.58
CA LEU A 76 -10.91 12.19 -11.79
C LEU A 76 -11.73 11.08 -11.17
N THR A 77 -12.04 10.05 -11.96
CA THR A 77 -12.79 8.90 -11.47
C THR A 77 -12.00 8.15 -10.40
N TYR A 78 -10.70 7.88 -10.58
CA TYR A 78 -9.89 7.20 -9.57
C TYR A 78 -9.81 7.96 -8.24
N ASN A 79 -9.66 9.29 -8.29
CA ASN A 79 -9.72 10.11 -7.09
C ASN A 79 -11.10 10.04 -6.43
N TYR A 80 -12.18 10.06 -7.21
CA TYR A 80 -13.54 9.90 -6.69
C TYR A 80 -13.78 8.53 -6.05
N LEU A 81 -13.23 7.46 -6.63
CA LEU A 81 -13.31 6.12 -6.04
C LEU A 81 -12.63 6.06 -4.67
N LEU A 82 -11.56 6.82 -4.44
CA LEU A 82 -10.96 6.91 -3.11
C LEU A 82 -11.95 7.50 -2.08
N ALA A 83 -12.69 8.54 -2.49
CA ALA A 83 -13.74 9.12 -1.65
C ALA A 83 -14.90 8.14 -1.39
N VAL A 84 -15.31 7.35 -2.40
CA VAL A 84 -16.33 6.30 -2.24
C VAL A 84 -15.85 5.20 -1.28
N ASN A 85 -14.60 4.73 -1.42
CA ASN A 85 -14.03 3.72 -0.51
C ASN A 85 -13.95 4.24 0.94
N ALA A 86 -13.55 5.50 1.14
CA ALA A 86 -13.51 6.11 2.47
C ALA A 86 -14.91 6.34 3.06
N TRP A 87 -15.87 6.75 2.22
CA TRP A 87 -17.26 6.86 2.64
C TRP A 87 -17.81 5.51 3.09
N LEU A 88 -17.60 4.46 2.29
CA LEU A 88 -18.01 3.12 2.64
C LEU A 88 -17.36 2.66 3.93
N LEU A 89 -16.08 2.96 4.18
CA LEU A 89 -15.35 2.62 5.41
C LEU A 89 -15.95 3.28 6.66
N LEU A 90 -16.40 4.54 6.55
CA LEU A 90 -17.02 5.27 7.65
C LEU A 90 -18.49 4.90 7.85
N PHE A 91 -19.21 4.67 6.75
CA PHE A 91 -20.63 4.37 6.74
C PHE A 91 -20.94 3.31 5.67
N PRO A 92 -21.10 2.02 6.07
CA PRO A 92 -21.36 0.93 5.16
C PRO A 92 -22.81 0.95 4.66
N CYS A 93 -23.13 1.90 3.77
CA CYS A 93 -24.42 1.98 3.08
C CYS A 93 -24.28 1.71 1.58
N HIS A 94 -25.34 1.21 0.95
CA HIS A 94 -25.37 0.94 -0.50
C HIS A 94 -24.27 -0.01 -0.99
N LEU A 95 -24.04 -1.11 -0.25
CA LEU A 95 -23.15 -2.19 -0.70
C LEU A 95 -23.74 -2.88 -1.93
N CYS A 96 -22.86 -3.36 -2.81
CA CYS A 96 -23.24 -4.02 -4.05
C CYS A 96 -22.48 -5.34 -4.17
N CYS A 97 -23.17 -6.42 -4.57
CA CYS A 97 -22.51 -7.73 -4.63
C CYS A 97 -21.35 -7.77 -5.64
N ASP A 98 -21.42 -6.91 -6.65
CA ASP A 98 -20.38 -6.66 -7.63
C ASP A 98 -20.37 -5.18 -8.05
N TRP A 99 -19.18 -4.58 -8.11
CA TRP A 99 -18.97 -3.17 -8.46
C TRP A 99 -18.42 -3.05 -9.89
N THR A 100 -19.15 -3.60 -10.86
CA THR A 100 -18.78 -3.66 -12.29
C THR A 100 -19.70 -2.80 -13.17
N MET A 101 -19.49 -2.81 -14.49
CA MET A 101 -20.44 -2.30 -15.50
C MET A 101 -21.02 -0.90 -15.23
N SER A 102 -20.20 0.04 -14.76
CA SER A 102 -20.60 1.45 -14.53
C SER A 102 -21.51 1.70 -13.31
N THR A 103 -21.53 0.80 -12.32
CA THR A 103 -22.19 1.06 -11.02
C THR A 103 -21.76 2.39 -10.41
N VAL A 104 -20.49 2.77 -10.59
CA VAL A 104 -20.01 4.13 -10.37
C VAL A 104 -19.84 4.83 -11.72
N PRO A 105 -20.65 5.86 -12.03
CA PRO A 105 -20.52 6.57 -13.30
C PRO A 105 -19.17 7.28 -13.39
N LEU A 106 -18.60 7.38 -14.60
CA LEU A 106 -17.34 8.09 -14.84
C LEU A 106 -17.48 9.58 -14.52
N VAL A 107 -16.45 10.17 -13.92
CA VAL A 107 -16.37 11.61 -13.69
C VAL A 107 -15.73 12.25 -14.92
N THR A 108 -16.56 12.81 -15.80
CA THR A 108 -16.13 13.32 -17.11
C THR A 108 -15.52 14.72 -17.04
N CYS A 109 -15.95 15.52 -16.07
CA CYS A 109 -15.61 16.94 -15.95
C CYS A 109 -15.10 17.28 -14.55
N LEU A 110 -14.26 18.33 -14.45
CA LEU A 110 -13.79 18.88 -13.17
C LEU A 110 -14.93 19.51 -12.35
N TRP A 111 -15.95 20.03 -13.01
CA TRP A 111 -17.10 20.71 -12.40
C TRP A 111 -18.19 19.77 -11.88
N ASP A 112 -17.94 18.47 -11.90
CA ASP A 112 -18.86 17.49 -11.35
C ASP A 112 -18.96 17.64 -9.82
N ILE A 113 -20.19 17.66 -9.28
CA ILE A 113 -20.46 17.75 -7.84
C ILE A 113 -19.75 16.65 -7.05
N ARG A 114 -19.50 15.49 -7.69
CA ARG A 114 -18.80 14.35 -7.09
C ARG A 114 -17.36 14.65 -6.71
N ASN A 115 -16.72 15.63 -7.36
CA ASN A 115 -15.39 16.11 -6.97
C ASN A 115 -15.41 16.85 -5.61
N LEU A 116 -16.57 17.25 -5.09
CA LEU A 116 -16.64 17.73 -3.71
C LEU A 116 -16.27 16.62 -2.70
N GLY A 117 -16.63 15.37 -2.99
CA GLY A 117 -16.26 14.23 -2.15
C GLY A 117 -14.74 14.01 -2.11
N THR A 118 -14.05 14.19 -3.24
CA THR A 118 -12.58 14.09 -3.30
C THR A 118 -11.91 15.24 -2.55
N ILE A 119 -12.43 16.46 -2.70
CA ILE A 119 -11.94 17.62 -1.94
C ILE A 119 -12.13 17.39 -0.44
N PHE A 120 -13.30 16.92 -0.01
CA PHE A 120 -13.58 16.63 1.40
C PHE A 120 -12.64 15.55 1.96
N LEU A 121 -12.41 14.48 1.19
CA LEU A 121 -11.46 13.44 1.56
C LEU A 121 -10.05 14.01 1.78
N TYR A 122 -9.48 14.70 0.80
CA TYR A 122 -8.13 15.26 0.92
C TYR A 122 -8.03 16.32 2.00
N GLY A 123 -9.06 17.15 2.17
CA GLY A 123 -9.18 18.10 3.27
C GLY A 123 -9.21 17.40 4.63
N GLY A 124 -9.97 16.32 4.75
CA GLY A 124 -10.03 15.47 5.94
C GLY A 124 -8.70 14.82 6.27
N ILE A 125 -8.00 14.25 5.29
CA ILE A 125 -6.65 13.68 5.47
C ILE A 125 -5.67 14.76 5.96
N LEU A 126 -5.69 15.95 5.34
CA LEU A 126 -4.83 17.06 5.74
C LEU A 126 -5.14 17.55 7.16
N TRP A 127 -6.43 17.59 7.52
CA TRP A 127 -6.88 17.96 8.86
C TRP A 127 -6.45 16.93 9.90
N ILE A 128 -6.65 15.63 9.63
CA ILE A 128 -6.18 14.53 10.49
C ILE A 128 -4.67 14.62 10.68
N PHE A 129 -3.90 14.78 9.61
CA PHE A 129 -2.44 14.91 9.67
C PHE A 129 -2.00 16.09 10.55
N ARG A 130 -2.66 17.25 10.42
CA ARG A 130 -2.41 18.42 11.29
C ARG A 130 -2.85 18.23 12.73
N SER A 131 -3.86 17.41 12.98
CA SER A 131 -4.31 17.09 14.34
C SER A 131 -3.35 16.12 15.02
N ILE A 132 -2.81 15.14 14.28
CA ILE A 132 -1.84 14.16 14.78
C ILE A 132 -0.57 14.81 15.32
N THR A 133 -0.10 15.90 14.69
CA THR A 133 1.11 16.60 15.16
C THR A 133 0.93 17.32 16.50
N LYS A 134 -0.31 17.51 16.96
CA LYS A 134 -0.62 18.15 18.25
C LYS A 134 -0.84 17.15 19.39
N LEU A 135 -0.86 15.85 19.09
CA LEU A 135 -1.09 14.80 20.07
C LEU A 135 0.18 14.47 20.85
N GLU A 136 0.01 13.90 22.05
CA GLU A 136 1.09 13.31 22.83
C GLU A 136 1.81 12.20 22.05
N GLU A 137 3.09 11.99 22.34
CA GLU A 137 3.96 11.04 21.64
C GLU A 137 3.38 9.62 21.58
N GLU A 138 2.87 9.11 22.70
CA GLU A 138 2.26 7.77 22.80
C GLU A 138 1.05 7.63 21.85
N ALA A 139 0.10 8.57 21.93
CA ALA A 139 -1.10 8.58 21.08
C ALA A 139 -0.74 8.79 19.60
N ARG A 140 0.25 9.64 19.31
CA ARG A 140 0.72 9.91 17.96
C ARG A 140 1.30 8.66 17.31
N MET A 141 2.16 7.93 18.02
CA MET A 141 2.74 6.68 17.51
C MET A 141 1.67 5.61 17.29
N ALA A 142 0.74 5.45 18.24
CA ALA A 142 -0.37 4.50 18.09
C ALA A 142 -1.24 4.80 16.85
N ILE A 143 -1.60 6.07 16.65
CA ILE A 143 -2.42 6.48 15.50
C ILE A 143 -1.66 6.29 14.18
N ILE A 144 -0.40 6.71 14.09
CA ILE A 144 0.41 6.53 12.88
C ILE A 144 0.54 5.04 12.54
N MET A 145 0.76 4.18 13.54
CA MET A 145 0.83 2.73 13.34
C MET A 145 -0.51 2.17 12.83
N SER A 146 -1.63 2.55 13.45
CA SER A 146 -2.96 2.11 13.02
C SER A 146 -3.31 2.56 11.59
N MET A 147 -2.99 3.81 11.24
CA MET A 147 -3.20 4.35 9.89
C MET A 147 -2.30 3.67 8.86
N SER A 148 -1.05 3.36 9.22
CA SER A 148 -0.13 2.63 8.34
C SER A 148 -0.63 1.22 8.05
N LEU A 149 -1.16 0.53 9.06
CA LEU A 149 -1.75 -0.81 8.91
C LEU A 149 -3.00 -0.82 8.01
N LEU A 150 -3.71 0.31 7.91
CA LEU A 150 -4.88 0.46 7.04
C LEU A 150 -4.49 0.86 5.61
N ILE A 151 -3.61 1.86 5.46
CA ILE A 151 -3.29 2.46 4.16
C ILE A 151 -2.38 1.55 3.32
N VAL A 152 -1.36 0.94 3.94
CA VAL A 152 -0.38 0.10 3.22
C VAL A 152 -1.02 -1.04 2.43
N PRO A 153 -1.93 -1.86 3.01
CA PRO A 153 -2.60 -2.92 2.24
C PRO A 153 -3.64 -2.38 1.25
N PHE A 154 -4.18 -1.17 1.46
CA PHE A 154 -5.17 -0.57 0.57
C PHE A 154 -4.54 0.03 -0.71
N ILE A 155 -3.28 0.50 -0.65
CA ILE A 155 -2.61 1.14 -1.79
C ILE A 155 -2.63 0.27 -3.07
N PRO A 156 -2.24 -1.02 -3.04
CA PRO A 156 -2.30 -1.87 -4.23
C PRO A 156 -3.72 -2.05 -4.81
N ALA A 157 -4.75 -1.94 -3.98
CA ALA A 157 -6.16 -2.09 -4.37
C ALA A 157 -6.79 -0.77 -4.87
N SER A 158 -6.18 0.38 -4.58
CA SER A 158 -6.78 1.72 -4.76
C SER A 158 -6.87 2.24 -6.21
N ASN A 159 -6.46 1.46 -7.21
CA ASN A 159 -6.33 1.88 -8.63
C ASN A 159 -5.32 3.03 -8.88
N LEU A 160 -4.62 3.55 -7.85
CA LEU A 160 -3.69 4.68 -7.99
C LEU A 160 -2.35 4.29 -8.63
N LEU A 161 -1.78 3.14 -8.22
CA LEU A 161 -0.49 2.68 -8.73
C LEU A 161 -0.63 1.81 -9.98
N PHE A 162 -1.63 0.92 -9.97
CA PHE A 162 -1.91 0.00 -11.06
C PHE A 162 -3.44 -0.08 -11.24
N PRO A 163 -3.94 -0.10 -12.48
CA PRO A 163 -5.35 -0.34 -12.71
C PRO A 163 -5.68 -1.77 -12.23
N VAL A 164 -6.68 -1.87 -11.38
CA VAL A 164 -7.21 -3.13 -10.86
C VAL A 164 -8.59 -3.36 -11.47
N GLY A 165 -9.01 -4.62 -11.57
CA GLY A 165 -10.28 -4.98 -12.20
C GLY A 165 -11.52 -4.51 -11.45
N PHE A 166 -11.44 -4.28 -10.14
CA PHE A 166 -12.58 -3.81 -9.34
C PHE A 166 -12.58 -2.29 -9.17
N VAL A 167 -13.79 -1.72 -9.19
CA VAL A 167 -14.02 -0.28 -9.06
C VAL A 167 -14.04 0.15 -7.60
N VAL A 168 -14.65 -0.65 -6.72
CA VAL A 168 -14.72 -0.42 -5.26
C VAL A 168 -14.28 -1.68 -4.53
N ALA A 169 -13.50 -1.50 -3.47
CA ALA A 169 -12.81 -2.58 -2.78
C ALA A 169 -13.57 -3.08 -1.55
N GLU A 170 -14.91 -3.19 -1.57
CA GLU A 170 -15.71 -3.45 -0.36
C GLU A 170 -15.33 -4.76 0.37
N ARG A 171 -15.01 -5.83 -0.37
CA ARG A 171 -14.58 -7.10 0.23
C ARG A 171 -13.21 -6.95 0.87
N ILE A 172 -12.29 -6.24 0.21
CA ILE A 172 -10.96 -5.93 0.77
C ILE A 172 -11.08 -5.00 2.00
N LEU A 173 -12.12 -4.18 2.05
CA LEU A 173 -12.37 -3.22 3.13
C LEU A 173 -12.92 -3.88 4.40
N TYR A 174 -13.82 -4.86 4.25
CA TYR A 174 -14.60 -5.39 5.37
C TYR A 174 -14.39 -6.86 5.69
N ILE A 175 -14.10 -7.72 4.69
CA ILE A 175 -14.08 -9.17 4.89
C ILE A 175 -12.86 -9.76 4.19
N PRO A 176 -11.85 -10.24 4.92
CA PRO A 176 -10.80 -11.05 4.31
C PRO A 176 -11.48 -12.32 3.79
N SER A 177 -11.59 -12.46 2.48
CA SER A 177 -12.12 -13.65 1.80
C SER A 177 -11.20 -14.84 1.97
#